data_AF-A0A3S5DL44-F1
#
_entry.id   AF-A0A3S5DL44-F1
#
_cell.length_a   1.000
_cell.length_b   1.000
_cell.length_c   1.000
_cell.angle_alpha   90.00
_cell.angle_beta   90.00
_cell.angle_gamma   90.00
#
_symmetry.space_group_name_H-M   'P 1'
#
loop_
_entity.id
_entity.type
_entity.pdbx_description
1 polymer ?
#
loop_
_entity_poly.entity_id
_entity_poly.type
_entity_poly.pdbx_seq_one_letter_code
_entity_poly.pdbx_strand_id
1 'polypeptide(L)'
;MPRIALTATADEQTRLDIIHYLKLAEARVFLSSFDRPNLFYQVVEKHNAKKQLLDFIRQEHQGATGIVYCLSRKRVEDTAQCCGRTASRRWPTMPA
;
A
#
# COMPACT_ATOMS: atom_id res chain seq x y z
N MET A 1 -21.01 -4.50 -29.90
CA MET A 1 -19.83 -3.70 -29.52
C MET A 1 -18.88 -4.56 -28.71
N PRO A 2 -17.57 -4.55 -28.99
CA PRO A 2 -16.57 -5.26 -28.19
C PRO A 2 -16.44 -4.65 -26.79
N ARG A 3 -16.16 -5.49 -25.78
CA ARG A 3 -16.03 -5.10 -24.37
C ARG A 3 -14.75 -5.68 -23.78
N ILE A 4 -14.08 -4.91 -22.93
CA ILE A 4 -12.86 -5.29 -22.22
C ILE A 4 -12.97 -4.85 -20.75
N ALA A 5 -12.46 -5.67 -19.84
CA ALA A 5 -12.35 -5.37 -18.41
C ALA A 5 -10.89 -5.49 -17.99
N LEU A 6 -10.38 -4.48 -17.29
CA LEU A 6 -8.98 -4.37 -16.86
C LEU A 6 -8.95 -4.09 -15.35
N THR A 7 -8.19 -4.87 -14.60
CA THR A 7 -7.99 -4.70 -13.16
C THR A 7 -6.58 -5.11 -12.78
N ALA A 8 -5.99 -4.40 -11.82
CA ALA A 8 -4.67 -4.73 -11.28
C ALA A 8 -4.74 -5.77 -10.15
N THR A 9 -5.89 -5.85 -9.46
CA THR A 9 -6.11 -6.74 -8.31
C THR A 9 -7.46 -7.42 -8.45
N ALA A 10 -7.46 -8.69 -8.84
CA ALA A 10 -8.62 -9.55 -8.80
C ALA A 10 -8.17 -10.98 -8.49
N ASP A 11 -8.55 -11.45 -7.31
CA ASP A 11 -8.48 -12.87 -6.99
C ASP A 11 -9.48 -13.66 -7.86
N GLU A 12 -9.47 -14.98 -7.70
CA GLU A 12 -10.30 -15.86 -8.51
C GLU A 12 -11.80 -15.55 -8.39
N GLN A 13 -12.28 -15.32 -7.17
CA GLN A 13 -13.69 -15.03 -6.91
C GLN A 13 -14.10 -13.69 -7.56
N THR A 14 -13.33 -12.63 -7.32
CA THR A 14 -13.61 -11.30 -7.91
C THR A 14 -13.61 -11.36 -9.43
N ARG A 15 -12.73 -12.18 -10.03
CA ARG A 15 -12.68 -12.35 -11.48
C ARG A 15 -13.93 -13.02 -12.03
N LEU A 16 -14.46 -14.05 -11.36
CA LEU A 16 -15.71 -14.70 -11.75
C LEU A 16 -16.89 -13.72 -11.69
N ASP A 17 -16.94 -12.89 -10.66
CA ASP A 17 -17.98 -11.86 -10.52
C ASP A 17 -17.90 -10.83 -11.66
N ILE A 18 -16.69 -10.37 -12.02
CA ILE A 18 -16.50 -9.46 -13.16
C ILE A 18 -17.01 -10.10 -14.46
N ILE A 19 -16.67 -11.37 -14.70
CA ILE A 19 -17.13 -12.10 -15.89
C ILE A 19 -18.65 -12.21 -15.91
N HIS A 20 -19.27 -12.52 -14.78
CA HIS A 20 -20.72 -12.65 -14.63
C HIS A 20 -21.44 -11.33 -14.89
N TYR A 21 -21.13 -10.29 -14.10
CA TYR A 21 -21.86 -9.02 -14.13
C TYR A 21 -21.63 -8.25 -15.42
N LEU A 22 -20.44 -8.34 -16.02
CA LEU A 22 -20.16 -7.71 -17.31
C LEU A 22 -20.57 -8.60 -18.50
N LYS A 23 -21.16 -9.78 -18.28
CA LYS A 23 -21.58 -10.72 -19.33
C LYS A 23 -20.45 -11.04 -20.30
N LEU A 24 -19.28 -11.43 -19.77
CA LEU A 24 -18.05 -11.73 -20.48
C LEU A 24 -17.73 -13.23 -20.51
N ALA A 25 -18.74 -14.10 -20.44
CA ALA A 25 -18.55 -15.56 -20.30
C ALA A 25 -17.68 -16.19 -21.40
N GLU A 26 -17.71 -15.65 -22.62
CA GLU A 26 -16.91 -16.12 -23.77
C GLU A 26 -15.61 -15.30 -23.96
N ALA A 27 -15.33 -14.33 -23.09
CA ALA A 27 -14.14 -13.51 -23.21
C ALA A 27 -12.88 -14.27 -22.77
N ARG A 28 -11.78 -14.02 -23.48
CA ARG A 28 -10.47 -14.52 -23.08
C ARG A 28 -10.01 -13.81 -21.81
N VAL A 29 -9.51 -14.59 -20.85
CA VAL A 29 -8.94 -14.10 -19.60
C VAL A 29 -7.41 -14.06 -19.75
N PHE A 30 -6.83 -12.90 -19.45
CA PHE A 30 -5.38 -12.71 -19.42
C PHE A 30 -4.94 -12.44 -17.99
N LEU A 31 -3.99 -13.24 -17.49
CA LEU A 31 -3.40 -13.08 -16.17
C LEU A 31 -1.91 -12.80 -16.33
N SER A 32 -1.47 -11.67 -15.78
CA SER A 32 -0.06 -11.36 -15.61
C SER A 32 0.41 -11.79 -14.21
N SER A 33 1.71 -12.03 -14.06
CA SER A 33 2.29 -12.29 -12.75
C SER A 33 2.05 -11.11 -11.80
N PHE A 34 1.72 -11.42 -10.56
CA PHE A 34 1.64 -10.46 -9.45
C PHE A 34 3.00 -10.22 -8.80
N ASP A 35 4.00 -11.05 -9.10
CA ASP A 35 5.30 -10.98 -8.47
C ASP A 35 6.04 -9.68 -8.81
N ARG A 36 6.68 -9.11 -7.80
CA ARG A 36 7.45 -7.87 -7.87
C ARG A 36 8.81 -8.17 -7.24
N PRO A 37 9.77 -8.72 -7.99
CA PRO A 37 11.05 -9.19 -7.45
C PRO A 37 11.89 -8.07 -6.81
N ASN A 38 11.57 -6.81 -7.10
CA ASN A 38 12.22 -5.64 -6.50
C ASN A 38 11.58 -5.18 -5.18
N LEU A 39 10.51 -5.84 -4.70
CA LEU A 39 9.84 -5.53 -3.44
C LEU A 39 10.16 -6.59 -2.39
N PHE A 40 10.76 -6.15 -1.29
CA PHE A 40 11.05 -6.99 -0.14
C PHE A 40 9.90 -6.92 0.87
N TYR A 41 9.38 -8.07 1.26
CA TYR A 41 8.32 -8.17 2.27
C TYR A 41 8.93 -8.63 3.60
N GLN A 42 8.73 -7.83 4.64
CA GLN A 42 9.17 -8.16 6.00
C GLN A 42 8.01 -7.98 6.97
N VAL A 43 7.83 -8.95 7.86
CA VAL A 43 6.84 -8.89 8.95
C VAL A 43 7.62 -8.89 10.26
N VAL A 44 7.39 -7.87 11.08
CA VAL A 44 8.04 -7.70 12.38
C VAL A 44 6.97 -7.62 13.45
N GLU A 45 7.18 -8.34 14.56
CA GLU A 45 6.29 -8.25 15.72
C GLU A 45 6.32 -6.85 16.33
N LYS A 46 5.14 -6.37 16.74
CA LYS A 46 4.98 -5.01 17.26
C LYS A 46 5.39 -4.96 18.72
N HIS A 47 6.56 -4.37 18.98
CA HIS A 47 7.01 -4.03 20.32
C HIS A 47 7.46 -2.57 20.35
N ASN A 48 6.61 -1.69 20.91
CA ASN A 48 6.78 -0.23 20.83
C ASN A 48 6.93 0.26 19.37
N ALA A 49 5.87 0.06 18.58
CA ALA A 49 5.85 0.26 17.12
C ALA A 49 6.35 1.62 16.64
N LYS A 50 6.17 2.71 17.42
CA LYS A 50 6.68 4.04 17.05
C LYS A 50 8.20 4.08 17.03
N LYS A 51 8.84 3.48 18.04
CA LYS A 51 10.30 3.41 18.12
C LYS A 51 10.85 2.52 17.00
N GLN A 52 10.26 1.34 16.82
CA GLN A 52 10.64 0.42 15.73
C GLN A 52 10.56 1.10 14.35
N LEU A 53 9.48 1.84 14.07
CA LEU A 53 9.34 2.57 12.81
C LEU A 53 10.42 3.64 12.63
N LEU A 54 10.72 4.43 13.66
CA LEU A 54 11.75 5.46 13.58
C LEU A 54 13.14 4.85 13.37
N ASP A 55 13.44 3.76 14.07
CA ASP A 55 14.71 3.05 13.95
C ASP A 55 14.86 2.45 12.53
N PHE A 56 13.80 1.82 12.00
CA PHE A 56 13.75 1.32 10.62
C PHE A 56 14.03 2.44 9.59
N ILE A 57 13.35 3.58 9.71
CA ILE A 57 13.56 4.71 8.78
C ILE A 57 14.99 5.25 8.88
N ARG A 58 15.54 5.38 10.09
CA ARG A 58 16.88 5.96 10.29
C ARG A 58 18.00 5.02 9.88
N GLN A 59 17.86 3.72 10.10
CA GLN A 59 18.91 2.75 9.83
C GLN A 59 18.92 2.29 8.37
N GLU A 60 17.75 2.04 7.79
CA GLU A 60 17.65 1.37 6.49
C GLU A 60 17.28 2.33 5.34
N HIS A 61 16.61 3.45 5.65
CA HIS A 61 15.97 4.29 4.64
C HIS A 61 16.16 5.80 4.87
N GLN A 62 17.29 6.19 5.44
CA GLN A 62 17.58 7.61 5.71
C GLN A 62 17.62 8.41 4.40
N GLY A 63 16.77 9.44 4.28
CA GLY A 63 16.67 10.28 3.09
C GLY A 63 15.85 9.69 1.94
N ALA A 64 15.33 8.47 2.08
CA ALA A 64 14.43 7.87 1.09
C ALA A 64 13.00 8.40 1.23
N THR A 65 12.19 8.17 0.19
CA THR A 65 10.74 8.44 0.21
C THR A 65 9.99 7.14 0.46
N GLY A 66 9.00 7.18 1.36
CA GLY A 66 8.19 6.01 1.71
C GLY A 66 6.77 6.41 2.13
N ILE A 67 5.89 5.41 2.18
CA ILE A 67 4.48 5.57 2.59
C ILE A 67 4.26 4.73 3.84
N VAL A 68 3.66 5.33 4.88
CA VAL A 68 3.30 4.63 6.12
C VAL A 68 1.78 4.56 6.24
N TYR A 69 1.22 3.36 6.16
CA TYR A 69 -0.22 3.14 6.33
C TYR A 69 -0.57 2.95 7.81
N CYS A 70 -1.63 3.63 8.25
CA CYS A 70 -2.18 3.52 9.60
C CYS A 70 -3.69 3.22 9.52
N LEU A 71 -4.21 2.47 10.49
CA LEU A 71 -5.62 2.05 10.51
C LEU A 71 -6.61 3.17 10.88
N SER A 72 -6.16 4.26 11.51
CA SER A 72 -7.06 5.35 11.93
C SER A 72 -6.42 6.71 11.71
N ARG A 73 -7.25 7.72 11.45
CA ARG A 73 -6.82 9.11 11.25
C ARG A 73 -5.99 9.63 12.44
N LYS A 74 -6.45 9.38 13.67
CA LYS A 74 -5.71 9.74 14.89
C LYS A 74 -4.29 9.14 14.91
N ARG A 75 -4.13 7.87 14.48
CA ARG A 75 -2.80 7.24 14.40
C ARG A 75 -1.94 7.82 13.28
N VAL A 76 -2.54 8.24 12.17
CA VAL A 76 -1.83 8.96 11.09
C VAL A 76 -1.25 10.26 11.65
N GLU A 77 -2.06 11.06 12.34
CA GLU A 77 -1.64 12.35 12.90
C GLU A 77 -0.51 12.17 13.94
N ASP A 78 -0.68 11.23 14.88
CA ASP A 78 0.34 10.90 15.89
C ASP A 78 1.68 10.46 15.24
N THR A 79 1.60 9.61 14.22
CA THR A 79 2.78 9.10 13.50
C THR A 79 3.45 10.19 12.68
N ALA A 80 2.67 11.03 12.00
CA ALA A 80 3.15 12.16 11.21
C ALA A 80 3.87 13.19 12.10
N GLN A 81 3.31 13.51 13.28
CA GLN A 81 3.98 14.40 14.24
C GLN A 81 5.27 13.80 14.81
N CYS A 82 5.33 12.47 14.98
CA CYS A 82 6.52 11.77 15.45
C CYS A 82 7.64 11.81 14.39
N CYS A 83 7.31 11.52 13.13
CA CYS A 83 8.27 11.53 12.02
C CYS A 83 8.66 12.97 11.62
N GLY A 84 7.71 13.91 11.61
CA GLY A 84 7.93 15.31 11.23
C GLY A 84 8.78 16.10 12.22
N ARG A 85 8.85 15.70 13.49
CA ARG A 85 9.83 16.25 14.46
C ARG A 85 11.27 15.81 14.20
N THR A 86 11.45 14.73 13.44
CA THR A 86 12.76 14.12 13.18
C THR A 86 13.32 14.47 11.80
N ALA A 87 12.44 14.71 10.82
CA ALA A 87 12.85 15.07 9.46
C ALA A 87 13.10 16.58 9.35
N SER A 88 14.28 17.00 8.87
CA SER A 88 14.62 18.41 8.61
C SER A 88 13.75 19.07 7.51
N ARG A 89 12.85 18.30 6.90
CA ARG A 89 11.82 18.75 5.96
C ARG A 89 10.45 18.55 6.59
N ARG A 90 9.86 19.66 7.04
CA ARG A 90 8.50 19.71 7.62
C ARG A 90 7.50 19.24 6.55
N TRP A 91 6.88 18.08 6.75
CA TRP A 91 5.81 17.61 5.88
C TRP A 91 4.60 18.52 6.08
N PRO A 92 4.02 19.12 5.02
CA PRO A 92 2.83 19.94 5.17
C PRO A 92 1.71 19.06 5.71
N THR A 93 1.23 19.38 6.90
CA THR A 93 0.00 18.81 7.44
C THR A 93 -1.13 19.20 6.49
N MET A 94 -1.74 18.24 5.79
CA MET A 94 -2.97 18.51 5.07
C MET A 94 -4.05 18.88 6.09
N PRO A 95 -4.73 20.03 5.93
CA PRO A 95 -5.82 20.42 6.81
C PRO A 95 -6.98 19.43 6.68
N ALA A 96 -7.80 19.41 7.73
CA ALA A 96 -8.72 18.34 8.02
C ALA A 96 -9.94 18.25 7.10
#